data_AF-A0A544YCU7-F1
#
_entry.id   AF-A0A544YCU7-F1
#
_cell.length_a   1.000
_cell.length_b   1.000
_cell.length_c   1.000
_cell.angle_alpha   90.00
_cell.angle_beta   90.00
_cell.angle_gamma   90.00
#
_symmetry.space_group_name_H-M   'P 1'
#
loop_
_entity.id
_entity.type
_entity.pdbx_description
1 polymer ?
#
loop_
_entity_poly.entity_id
_entity_poly.type
_entity_poly.pdbx_seq_one_letter_code
_entity_poly.pdbx_strand_id
1 'polypeptide(L)'
;MRRYDEPARVEVDQSGSPVRIQAWGRTYLVVEVLGPHWEEQAPWWVDENRGKAIGELTVRHWRVRARGARRDAVVELTEQAGEWLVVGVED
;
A
#
# COMPACT_ATOMS: atom_id res chain seq x y z
N MET A 1 -11.02 -11.12 -4.40
CA MET A 1 -10.30 -9.84 -4.34
C MET A 1 -10.32 -9.15 -5.71
N ARG A 2 -10.63 -7.84 -5.74
CA ARG A 2 -10.59 -6.98 -6.94
C ARG A 2 -9.26 -6.23 -6.98
N ARG A 3 -8.67 -6.06 -8.17
CA ARG A 3 -7.36 -5.41 -8.39
C ARG A 3 -7.52 -3.96 -8.82
N TYR A 4 -6.59 -3.12 -8.39
CA TYR A 4 -6.57 -1.68 -8.61
C TYR A 4 -5.15 -1.18 -8.87
N ASP A 5 -5.07 0.06 -9.36
CA ASP A 5 -3.86 0.88 -9.40
C ASP A 5 -4.28 2.29 -8.96
N GLU A 6 -4.83 2.38 -7.74
CA GLU A 6 -5.41 3.61 -7.21
C GLU A 6 -4.39 4.33 -6.33
N PRO A 7 -4.02 5.59 -6.65
CA PRO A 7 -3.21 6.42 -5.78
C PRO A 7 -3.83 6.59 -4.39
N ALA A 8 -3.01 6.39 -3.37
CA ALA A 8 -3.41 6.53 -1.98
C ALA A 8 -2.49 7.48 -1.23
N ARG A 9 -3.05 8.13 -0.20
CA ARG A 9 -2.27 8.72 0.87
C ARG A 9 -2.41 7.84 2.10
N VAL A 10 -1.30 7.42 2.67
CA VAL A 10 -1.29 6.54 3.83
C VAL A 10 -0.57 7.25 4.98
N GLU A 11 -1.25 7.35 6.12
CA GLU A 11 -0.59 7.71 7.37
C GLU A 11 -0.11 6.42 8.03
N VAL A 12 1.12 6.46 8.54
CA VAL A 12 1.76 5.35 9.24
C VAL A 12 2.02 5.70 10.70
N ASP A 13 2.09 4.69 11.56
CA ASP A 13 2.50 4.85 12.95
C ASP A 13 4.04 4.91 13.11
N GLN A 14 4.52 4.93 14.36
CA GLN A 14 5.95 4.97 14.69
C GLN A 14 6.73 3.73 14.22
N SER A 15 6.04 2.62 13.94
CA SER A 15 6.63 1.39 13.40
C SER A 15 6.63 1.36 11.87
N GLY A 16 6.04 2.38 11.22
CA GLY A 16 5.85 2.42 9.78
C GLY A 16 4.62 1.63 9.31
N SER A 17 3.76 1.18 10.23
CA SER A 17 2.56 0.41 9.89
C SER A 17 1.40 1.33 9.48
N PRO A 18 0.62 1.01 8.43
CA PRO A 18 -0.52 1.81 8.01
C PRO A 18 -1.59 1.95 9.09
N VAL A 19 -2.02 3.18 9.37
CA VAL A 19 -3.12 3.48 10.32
C VAL A 19 -4.32 4.16 9.67
N ARG A 20 -4.11 4.85 8.55
CA ARG A 20 -5.18 5.53 7.80
C ARG A 20 -4.86 5.52 6.31
N ILE A 21 -5.87 5.29 5.48
CA ILE A 21 -5.76 5.27 4.03
C ILE A 21 -6.75 6.28 3.46
N GLN A 22 -6.30 7.13 2.54
CA GLN A 22 -7.16 7.99 1.75
C GLN A 22 -7.04 7.62 0.27
N ALA A 23 -8.14 7.14 -0.32
CA ALA A 23 -8.24 6.68 -1.72
C ALA A 23 -9.68 6.91 -2.24
N TRP A 24 -9.86 7.14 -3.55
CA TRP A 24 -11.17 7.47 -4.15
C TRP A 24 -11.91 8.64 -3.47
N GLY A 25 -11.16 9.63 -2.95
CA GLY A 25 -11.73 10.76 -2.21
C GLY A 25 -12.38 10.38 -0.88
N ARG A 26 -12.08 9.19 -0.32
CA ARG A 26 -12.62 8.69 0.95
C ARG A 26 -11.49 8.31 1.89
N THR A 27 -11.78 8.36 3.19
CA THR A 27 -10.87 7.95 4.25
C THR A 27 -11.32 6.63 4.85
N TYR A 28 -10.36 5.73 5.05
CA TYR A 28 -10.52 4.42 5.67
C TYR A 28 -9.57 4.34 6.86
N LEU A 29 -10.06 3.82 7.99
CA LEU A 29 -9.24 3.59 9.17
C LEU A 29 -8.73 2.16 9.16
N VAL A 30 -7.42 1.95 9.29
CA VAL A 30 -6.87 0.62 9.44
C VAL A 30 -7.17 0.13 10.86
N VAL A 31 -7.84 -1.00 10.96
CA VAL A 31 -8.22 -1.62 12.25
C VAL A 31 -7.30 -2.78 12.61
N GLU A 32 -6.64 -3.38 11.62
CA GLU A 32 -5.75 -4.53 11.80
C GLU A 32 -4.76 -4.61 10.64
N VAL A 33 -3.49 -4.89 10.93
CA VAL A 33 -2.48 -5.24 9.91
C VAL A 33 -2.40 -6.77 9.87
N LEU A 34 -2.66 -7.37 8.70
CA LEU A 34 -2.81 -8.80 8.51
C LEU A 34 -1.45 -9.44 8.23
N GLY A 35 -0.62 -9.51 9.26
CA GLY A 35 0.75 -10.04 9.20
C GLY A 35 1.81 -8.99 8.89
N PRO A 36 3.10 -9.37 8.84
CA PRO A 36 4.16 -8.45 8.45
C PRO A 36 4.01 -8.03 6.99
N HIS A 37 4.53 -6.85 6.65
CA HIS A 37 4.72 -6.50 5.24
C HIS A 37 5.77 -7.42 4.61
N TRP A 38 5.75 -7.51 3.28
CA TRP A 38 6.83 -8.14 2.52
C TRP A 38 7.39 -7.15 1.50
N GLU A 39 8.62 -7.37 1.07
CA GLU A 39 9.30 -6.50 0.10
C GLU A 39 9.56 -7.26 -1.20
N GLU A 40 9.36 -6.58 -2.32
CA GLU A 40 9.75 -7.01 -3.66
C GLU A 40 10.71 -5.96 -4.26
N GLN A 41 11.52 -6.38 -5.23
CA GLN A 41 12.36 -5.46 -5.99
C GLN A 41 11.74 -5.21 -7.36
N ALA A 42 11.39 -3.95 -7.63
CA ALA A 42 11.00 -3.52 -8.96
C ALA A 42 12.10 -3.85 -9.98
N PRO A 43 11.75 -4.21 -11.22
CA PRO A 43 12.73 -4.63 -12.21
C PRO A 43 13.70 -3.48 -12.50
N TRP A 44 14.97 -3.67 -12.18
CA TRP A 44 16.02 -2.64 -12.31
C TRP A 44 16.50 -2.45 -13.75
N TRP A 45 16.22 -3.43 -14.62
CA TRP A 45 16.66 -3.46 -16.01
C TRP A 45 15.75 -2.69 -16.97
N VAL A 46 14.56 -2.25 -16.53
CA VAL A 46 13.69 -1.39 -17.35
C VAL A 46 14.18 0.05 -17.29
N ASP A 47 13.94 0.80 -18.37
CA ASP A 47 14.50 2.14 -18.53
C ASP A 47 14.00 3.12 -17.47
N GLU A 48 12.75 2.96 -17.00
CA GLU A 48 12.15 3.76 -15.94
C GLU A 48 12.86 3.63 -14.59
N ASN A 49 13.57 2.52 -14.37
CA ASN A 49 14.20 2.16 -13.10
C ASN A 49 15.73 2.12 -13.17
N ARG A 50 16.30 2.28 -14.37
CA ARG A 50 17.75 2.20 -14.57
C ARG A 50 18.47 3.29 -13.78
N GLY A 51 19.44 2.88 -12.98
CA GLY A 51 20.28 3.79 -12.20
C GLY A 51 19.65 4.31 -10.90
N LYS A 52 18.41 3.93 -10.58
CA LYS A 52 17.81 4.19 -9.27
C LYS A 52 18.52 3.41 -8.16
N ALA A 53 18.53 3.97 -6.96
CA ALA A 53 19.05 3.29 -5.78
C ALA A 53 18.12 2.14 -5.36
N ILE A 54 18.66 1.14 -4.65
CA ILE A 54 17.89 -0.03 -4.21
C ILE A 54 16.64 0.35 -3.40
N GLY A 55 16.71 1.39 -2.56
CA GLY A 55 15.56 1.86 -1.78
C GLY A 55 14.41 2.44 -2.63
N GLU A 56 14.72 2.96 -3.82
CA GLU A 56 13.71 3.44 -4.78
C GLU A 56 13.09 2.30 -5.60
N LEU A 57 13.76 1.14 -5.62
CA LEU A 57 13.30 -0.08 -6.28
C LEU A 57 12.57 -1.03 -5.33
N THR A 58 12.78 -0.88 -4.01
CA THR A 58 12.03 -1.65 -3.01
C THR A 58 10.56 -1.26 -3.03
N VAL A 59 9.71 -2.24 -3.32
CA VAL A 59 8.25 -2.14 -3.19
C VAL A 59 7.84 -2.88 -1.93
N ARG A 60 7.25 -2.17 -0.96
CA ARG A 60 6.70 -2.78 0.26
C ARG A 60 5.23 -3.07 0.08
N HIS A 61 4.83 -4.28 0.38
CA HIS A 61 3.45 -4.72 0.27
C HIS A 61 2.84 -4.93 1.65
N TRP A 62 1.65 -4.38 1.82
CA TRP A 62 0.90 -4.47 3.06
C TRP A 62 -0.46 -5.08 2.80
N ARG A 63 -0.92 -5.91 3.75
CA ARG A 63 -2.29 -6.39 3.78
C ARG A 63 -2.93 -5.93 5.09
N VAL A 64 -4.03 -5.20 5.01
CA VAL A 64 -4.67 -4.60 6.18
C VAL A 64 -6.17 -4.79 6.13
N ARG A 65 -6.83 -4.86 7.29
CA ARG A 65 -8.27 -4.68 7.38
C ARG A 65 -8.56 -3.21 7.64
N ALA A 66 -9.35 -2.60 6.77
CA ALA A 66 -9.71 -1.21 6.83
C ALA A 66 -11.23 -1.04 6.97
N ARG A 67 -11.64 -0.15 7.88
CA ARG A 67 -13.03 0.24 8.11
C ARG A 67 -13.38 1.43 7.21
N GLY A 68 -14.30 1.20 6.28
CA GLY A 68 -14.95 2.25 5.51
C GLY A 68 -16.30 2.67 6.11
N ALA A 69 -16.93 3.69 5.51
CA ALA A 69 -18.21 4.21 5.99
C ALA A 69 -19.38 3.21 5.93
N ARG A 70 -19.30 2.17 5.10
CA ARG A 70 -20.38 1.18 4.90
C ARG A 70 -20.04 -0.22 5.41
N ARG A 71 -18.78 -0.62 5.32
CA ARG A 71 -18.30 -1.96 5.71
C ARG A 71 -16.78 -1.95 5.87
N ASP A 72 -16.30 -2.97 6.55
CA ASP A 72 -14.87 -3.30 6.63
C ASP A 72 -14.49 -4.08 5.36
N ALA A 73 -13.22 -3.97 4.94
CA ALA A 73 -12.66 -4.72 3.83
C ALA A 73 -11.17 -5.00 4.09
N VAL A 74 -10.65 -6.06 3.48
CA VAL A 74 -9.22 -6.30 3.38
C VAL A 74 -8.67 -5.52 2.20
N VAL A 75 -7.64 -4.71 2.44
CA VAL A 75 -6.98 -3.84 1.46
C VAL A 75 -5.53 -4.27 1.32
N GLU A 76 -5.09 -4.45 0.09
CA GLU A 76 -3.67 -4.59 -0.25
C GLU A 76 -3.14 -3.24 -0.72
N LEU A 77 -2.01 -2.83 -0.12
CA LEU A 77 -1.31 -1.60 -0.43
C LEU A 77 0.10 -1.92 -0.92
N THR A 78 0.62 -1.07 -1.78
CA THR A 78 2.06 -1.01 -2.07
C THR A 78 2.61 0.35 -1.74
N GLU A 79 3.82 0.41 -1.19
CA GLU A 79 4.63 1.60 -1.00
C GLU A 79 5.91 1.46 -1.82
N GLN A 80 6.20 2.45 -2.68
CA GLN A 80 7.46 2.52 -3.41
C GLN A 80 7.93 3.97 -3.46
N ALA A 81 9.15 4.23 -3.02
CA ALA A 81 9.73 5.58 -2.98
C ALA A 81 8.82 6.63 -2.31
N GLY A 82 8.06 6.22 -1.28
CA GLY A 82 7.09 7.08 -0.57
C GLY A 82 5.73 7.26 -1.26
N GLU A 83 5.54 6.72 -2.47
CA GLU A 83 4.25 6.69 -3.15
C GLU A 83 3.46 5.45 -2.75
N TRP A 84 2.16 5.63 -2.50
CA TRP A 84 1.28 4.55 -2.08
C TRP A 84 0.20 4.28 -3.11
N LEU A 85 -0.08 2.99 -3.32
CA LEU A 85 -1.18 2.53 -4.17
C LEU A 85 -2.06 1.55 -3.40
N VAL A 86 -3.36 1.60 -3.63
CA VAL A 86 -4.26 0.48 -3.35
C VAL A 86 -4.22 -0.46 -4.55
N VAL A 87 -3.76 -1.69 -4.34
CA VAL A 87 -3.59 -2.69 -5.40
C VAL A 87 -4.63 -3.81 -5.33
N GLY A 88 -5.33 -3.94 -4.20
CA GLY A 88 -6.32 -4.99 -3.99
C GLY A 88 -7.37 -4.63 -2.94
N VAL A 89 -8.63 -5.01 -3.17
CA VAL A 89 -9.70 -4.93 -2.16
C VAL A 89 -10.51 -6.23 -2.15
N GLU A 90 -10.74 -6.77 -0.97
CA GLU A 90 -11.55 -7.96 -0.69
C GLU A 90 -12.58 -7.62 0.40
N ASP A 91 -13.86 -7.74 0.06
CA ASP A 91 -15.01 -7.30 0.87
C ASP A 91 -15.80 -8.43 1.53
#